data_AF-A0A4S4FWD4-F1
#
_entry.id   AF-A0A4S4FWD4-F1
#
_cell.length_a   1.000
_cell.length_b   1.000
_cell.length_c   1.000
_cell.angle_alpha   90.00
_cell.angle_beta   90.00
_cell.angle_gamma   90.00
#
_symmetry.space_group_name_H-M   'P 1'
#
loop_
_entity.id
_entity.type
_entity.pdbx_description
1 polymer ?
#
loop_
_entity_poly.entity_id
_entity_poly.type
_entity_poly.pdbx_seq_one_letter_code
_entity_poly.pdbx_strand_id
1 'polypeptide(L)'
;MHTIVRAAGEGQWLGIDWAAFVLVFVVTLAAGLAVVSFYATGLRLLAVGAQDDTVDSSGTLVRGERDRPRPAGATAGAYVAFALAAAAVLYGLYLLIPQFH
;
A
#
# COMPACT_ATOMS: atom_id res chain seq x y z
N MET A 1 38.94 4.61 32.29
CA MET A 1 37.64 5.15 32.74
C MET A 1 36.57 4.31 32.06
N HIS A 2 35.92 3.47 32.86
CA HIS A 2 35.14 2.29 32.47
C HIS A 2 33.71 2.75 32.10
N THR A 3 33.39 2.88 30.82
CA THR A 3 32.00 3.10 30.38
C THR A 3 31.33 1.75 30.17
N ILE A 4 30.35 1.51 31.03
CA ILE A 4 29.50 0.34 31.15
C ILE A 4 28.85 0.02 29.79
N VAL A 5 29.19 -1.16 29.24
CA VAL A 5 28.40 -1.82 28.21
C VAL A 5 27.01 -2.04 28.78
N ARG A 6 26.02 -1.36 28.21
CA ARG A 6 24.60 -1.55 28.57
C ARG A 6 24.26 -3.04 28.46
N ALA A 7 23.51 -3.53 29.44
CA ALA A 7 22.99 -4.88 29.51
C ALA A 7 22.58 -5.40 28.13
N ALA A 8 23.15 -6.55 27.73
CA ALA A 8 22.73 -7.28 26.56
C ALA A 8 21.21 -7.54 26.67
N GLY A 9 20.43 -6.77 25.91
CA GLY A 9 19.00 -7.01 25.75
C GLY A 9 18.81 -8.37 25.09
N GLU A 10 17.83 -9.12 25.56
CA GLU A 10 17.47 -10.46 25.12
C GLU A 10 17.47 -10.56 23.58
N GLY A 11 18.48 -11.23 22.99
CA GLY A 11 18.55 -11.47 21.54
C GLY A 11 19.93 -11.37 20.88
N GLN A 12 20.95 -10.83 21.53
CA GLN A 12 22.28 -10.64 20.93
C GLN A 12 23.17 -11.91 20.99
N TRP A 13 22.72 -13.03 20.41
CA TRP A 13 23.34 -14.34 20.65
C TRP A 13 24.62 -14.63 19.83
N LEU A 14 24.88 -13.88 18.75
CA LEU A 14 26.08 -14.03 17.90
C LEU A 14 26.74 -12.68 17.57
N GLY A 15 26.54 -11.67 18.43
CA GLY A 15 26.80 -10.26 18.08
C GLY A 15 25.81 -9.68 17.07
N ILE A 16 24.93 -10.54 16.53
CA ILE A 16 23.83 -10.23 15.63
C ILE A 16 22.56 -9.98 16.45
N ASP A 17 21.89 -8.87 16.16
CA ASP A 17 20.58 -8.55 16.70
C ASP A 17 19.48 -9.27 15.89
N TRP A 18 19.00 -10.39 16.39
CA TRP A 18 17.91 -11.14 15.77
C TRP A 18 16.58 -10.38 15.78
N ALA A 19 16.35 -9.51 16.77
CA ALA A 19 15.14 -8.73 16.86
C ALA A 19 15.07 -7.68 15.75
N ALA A 20 16.21 -7.10 15.35
CA ALA A 20 16.28 -6.17 14.23
C ALA A 20 15.77 -6.78 12.92
N PHE A 21 16.11 -8.04 12.62
CA PHE A 21 15.63 -8.71 11.41
C PHE A 21 14.11 -8.93 11.42
N VAL A 22 13.57 -9.39 12.55
CA VAL A 22 12.12 -9.59 12.71
C VAL A 22 11.40 -8.25 12.60
N LEU A 23 11.95 -7.18 13.19
CA LEU A 23 11.38 -5.85 13.11
C LEU A 23 11.34 -5.35 11.66
N VAL A 24 12.44 -5.46 10.91
CA VAL A 24 12.46 -5.07 9.48
C VAL A 24 11.44 -5.88 8.68
N PHE A 25 11.34 -7.19 8.91
CA PHE A 25 10.33 -8.03 8.27
C PHE A 25 8.91 -7.53 8.56
N VAL A 26 8.57 -7.28 9.82
CA VAL A 26 7.22 -6.82 10.21
C VAL A 26 6.94 -5.43 9.64
N VAL A 27 7.90 -4.51 9.73
CA VAL A 27 7.76 -3.14 9.22
C VAL A 27 7.57 -3.14 7.70
N THR A 28 8.37 -3.89 6.97
CA THR A 28 8.26 -3.99 5.50
C THR A 28 6.98 -4.68 5.07
N LEU A 29 6.56 -5.74 5.77
CA LEU A 29 5.29 -6.41 5.52
C LEU A 29 4.10 -5.48 5.78
N ALA A 30 4.09 -4.78 6.92
CA ALA A 30 3.02 -3.86 7.27
C ALA A 30 2.93 -2.70 6.28
N ALA A 31 4.07 -2.11 5.89
CA ALA A 31 4.13 -1.06 4.87
C ALA A 31 3.61 -1.56 3.52
N GLY A 32 4.03 -2.75 3.08
CA GLY A 32 3.56 -3.37 1.85
C GLY A 32 2.04 -3.60 1.86
N LEU A 33 1.51 -4.19 2.94
CA LEU A 33 0.07 -4.41 3.09
C LEU A 33 -0.73 -3.10 3.11
N ALA A 34 -0.21 -2.05 3.75
CA ALA A 34 -0.85 -0.74 3.76
C ALA A 34 -0.95 -0.16 2.33
N VAL A 35 0.15 -0.15 1.58
CA VAL A 35 0.18 0.37 0.20
C VAL A 35 -0.77 -0.43 -0.70
N VAL A 36 -0.74 -1.77 -0.62
CA VAL A 36 -1.64 -2.63 -1.39
C VAL A 36 -3.10 -2.37 -1.03
N SER A 37 -3.41 -2.18 0.26
CA SER A 37 -4.79 -1.91 0.72
C SER A 37 -5.32 -0.56 0.21
N PHE A 38 -4.51 0.50 0.27
CA PHE A 38 -4.87 1.80 -0.29
C PHE A 38 -5.10 1.71 -1.81
N TYR A 39 -4.20 1.04 -2.52
CA TYR A 39 -4.32 0.85 -3.96
C TYR A 39 -5.58 0.05 -4.33
N ALA A 40 -5.82 -1.09 -3.67
CA ALA A 40 -7.01 -1.91 -3.89
C ALA A 40 -8.30 -1.16 -3.54
N THR A 41 -8.30 -0.34 -2.48
CA THR A 41 -9.44 0.51 -2.13
C THR A 41 -9.70 1.58 -3.19
N GLY A 42 -8.65 2.21 -3.73
CA GLY A 42 -8.76 3.17 -4.83
C GLY A 42 -9.37 2.53 -6.09
N LEU A 43 -8.91 1.33 -6.47
CA LEU A 43 -9.51 0.55 -7.56
C LEU A 43 -10.97 0.19 -7.26
N ARG A 44 -11.28 -0.24 -6.03
CA ARG A 44 -12.64 -0.60 -5.62
C ARG A 44 -13.58 0.59 -5.72
N LEU A 45 -13.15 1.78 -5.29
CA LEU A 45 -13.92 3.01 -5.43
C LEU A 45 -14.13 3.40 -6.89
N LEU A 46 -13.11 3.26 -7.75
CA LEU A 46 -13.24 3.53 -9.18
C LEU A 46 -14.15 2.52 -9.90
N ALA A 47 -14.21 1.29 -9.39
CA ALA A 47 -15.11 0.25 -9.87
C ALA A 47 -16.57 0.51 -9.45
N VAL A 48 -16.85 1.37 -8.47
CA VAL A 48 -18.23 1.79 -8.14
C VAL A 48 -18.82 2.54 -9.33
N GLY A 49 -19.93 2.04 -9.86
CA GLY A 49 -20.56 2.58 -11.07
C GLY A 49 -19.83 2.24 -12.37
N ALA A 50 -18.95 1.22 -12.36
CA ALA A 50 -18.52 0.56 -13.58
C ALA A 50 -19.73 -0.12 -14.25
N GLN A 51 -19.71 -0.19 -15.58
CA GLN A 51 -20.75 -0.87 -16.36
C GLN A 51 -20.48 -2.36 -16.29
N ASP A 52 -21.54 -3.14 -16.08
CA ASP A 52 -21.47 -4.58 -16.21
C ASP A 52 -21.41 -4.95 -17.70
N ASP A 53 -20.50 -5.86 -18.05
CA ASP A 53 -20.45 -6.43 -19.38
C ASP A 53 -21.52 -7.53 -19.46
N THR A 54 -22.42 -7.42 -20.44
CA THR A 54 -23.52 -8.37 -20.66
C THR A 54 -23.26 -9.15 -21.94
N VAL A 55 -23.70 -10.41 -21.98
CA VAL A 55 -23.56 -11.26 -23.16
C VAL A 55 -24.86 -11.17 -23.96
N ASP A 56 -24.77 -10.80 -25.23
CA ASP A 56 -25.93 -10.79 -26.12
C ASP A 56 -26.31 -12.20 -26.60
N SER A 57 -27.45 -12.31 -27.28
CA SER A 57 -27.97 -13.59 -27.80
C SER A 57 -27.05 -14.27 -28.82
N SER A 58 -26.07 -13.56 -29.36
CA SER A 58 -25.05 -14.04 -30.30
C SER A 58 -23.75 -14.46 -29.62
N GLY A 59 -23.66 -14.34 -28.29
CA GLY A 59 -22.46 -14.66 -27.52
C GLY A 59 -21.40 -13.54 -27.51
N THR A 60 -21.75 -12.34 -27.97
CA THR A 60 -20.85 -11.19 -27.98
C THR A 60 -20.94 -10.44 -26.65
N LEU A 61 -19.79 -10.00 -26.11
CA LEU A 61 -19.76 -9.12 -24.94
C LEU A 61 -20.16 -7.71 -25.35
N VAL A 62 -21.30 -7.27 -24.87
CA VAL A 62 -21.81 -5.91 -25.03
C VAL A 62 -21.69 -5.20 -23.69
N ARG A 63 -20.92 -4.10 -23.68
CA ARG A 63 -20.80 -3.22 -22.52
C ARG A 63 -22.16 -2.59 -22.24
N GLY A 64 -22.71 -2.83 -21.05
CA GLY A 64 -24.01 -2.31 -20.65
C GLY A 64 -24.04 -0.78 -20.67
N GLU A 65 -25.21 -0.20 -20.99
CA GLU A 65 -25.50 1.24 -20.90
C GLU A 65 -25.23 1.75 -19.46
N ARG A 66 -24.71 2.97 -19.31
CA ARG A 66 -24.37 3.53 -17.98
C ARG A 66 -25.65 4.04 -17.34
N ASP A 67 -26.26 3.22 -16.48
CA ASP A 67 -27.55 3.55 -15.88
C ASP A 67 -27.47 4.74 -14.88
N ARG A 68 -26.28 5.05 -14.35
CA ARG A 68 -26.06 6.23 -13.47
C ARG A 68 -24.73 6.95 -13.74
N PRO A 69 -24.69 8.29 -13.57
CA PRO A 69 -23.44 9.04 -13.52
C PRO A 69 -22.54 8.52 -12.39
N ARG A 70 -21.23 8.38 -12.66
CA ARG A 70 -20.26 7.98 -11.64
C ARG A 70 -20.32 8.96 -10.46
N PRO A 71 -20.49 8.50 -9.20
CA PRO A 71 -20.59 9.39 -8.06
C PRO A 71 -19.25 10.10 -7.84
N ALA A 72 -19.26 11.44 -7.83
CA ALA A 72 -18.05 12.27 -7.69
C ALA A 72 -17.25 11.94 -6.42
N GLY A 73 -17.94 11.55 -5.34
CA GLY A 73 -17.30 11.12 -4.09
C GLY A 73 -16.44 9.85 -4.25
N ALA A 74 -16.84 8.90 -5.09
CA ALA A 74 -16.04 7.69 -5.34
C ALA A 74 -14.77 8.01 -6.13
N THR A 75 -14.86 8.91 -7.10
CA THR A 75 -13.70 9.38 -7.86
C THR A 75 -12.74 10.16 -6.97
N ALA A 76 -13.24 11.11 -6.16
CA ALA A 76 -12.41 11.86 -5.22
C ALA A 76 -11.72 10.94 -4.20
N GLY A 77 -12.46 10.00 -3.61
CA GLY A 77 -11.89 9.02 -2.67
C GLY A 77 -10.82 8.13 -3.32
N ALA A 78 -11.01 7.71 -4.57
CA ALA A 78 -10.02 6.93 -5.31
C ALA A 78 -8.71 7.72 -5.50
N TYR A 79 -8.81 8.99 -5.90
CA TYR A 79 -7.63 9.85 -6.05
C TYR A 79 -6.91 10.09 -4.72
N VAL A 80 -7.65 10.29 -3.64
CA VAL A 80 -7.05 10.42 -2.29
C VAL A 80 -6.31 9.15 -1.90
N ALA A 81 -6.90 7.97 -2.12
CA ALA A 81 -6.26 6.69 -1.81
C ALA A 81 -4.97 6.47 -2.62
N PHE A 82 -5.00 6.78 -3.92
CA PHE A 82 -3.80 6.72 -4.77
C PHE A 82 -2.74 7.74 -4.37
N ALA A 83 -3.14 8.97 -4.01
CA ALA A 83 -2.21 10.00 -3.57
C ALA A 83 -1.51 9.60 -2.26
N LEU A 84 -2.23 9.03 -1.30
CA LEU A 84 -1.66 8.51 -0.06
C LEU A 84 -0.67 7.36 -0.32
N ALA A 85 -1.03 6.41 -1.19
CA ALA A 85 -0.14 5.31 -1.57
C ALA A 85 1.13 5.82 -2.26
N ALA A 86 0.99 6.73 -3.23
CA ALA A 86 2.12 7.33 -3.93
C ALA A 86 3.01 8.14 -2.97
N ALA A 87 2.43 8.94 -2.07
CA ALA A 87 3.17 9.70 -1.08
C ALA A 87 3.98 8.79 -0.15
N ALA A 88 3.38 7.68 0.32
CA ALA A 88 4.08 6.71 1.15
C ALA A 88 5.28 6.08 0.42
N VAL A 89 5.11 5.70 -0.86
CA VAL A 89 6.19 5.15 -1.69
C VAL A 89 7.30 6.17 -1.94
N LEU A 90 6.94 7.41 -2.33
CA LEU A 90 7.89 8.48 -2.57
C LEU A 90 8.67 8.83 -1.30
N TYR A 91 8.01 8.83 -0.14
CA TYR A 91 8.67 9.05 1.14
C TYR A 91 9.63 7.89 1.48
N GLY A 92 9.23 6.64 1.23
CA GLY A 92 10.14 5.49 1.35
C GLY A 92 11.37 5.62 0.46
N LEU A 93 11.20 6.05 -0.79
CA LEU A 93 12.30 6.29 -1.73
C LEU A 93 13.22 7.43 -1.26
N TYR A 94 12.64 8.50 -0.71
CA TYR A 94 13.39 9.62 -0.12
C TYR A 94 14.31 9.16 1.02
N LEU A 95 13.82 8.28 1.89
CA LEU A 95 14.61 7.71 2.99
C LEU A 95 15.63 6.66 2.52
N LEU A 96 15.39 6.00 1.39
CA LEU A 96 16.34 5.02 0.84
C LEU A 96 17.55 5.70 0.18
N ILE A 97 17.35 6.88 -0.40
CA ILE A 97 18.40 7.65 -1.07
C ILE A 97 19.09 8.57 -0.05
N PRO A 98 20.34 8.28 0.37
CA PRO A 98 21.02 9.04 1.43
C PRO A 98 21.44 10.45 1.00
N GLN A 99 21.24 10.82 -0.27
CA GLN A 99 21.58 12.15 -0.79
C GLN A 99 20.41 13.15 -0.64
N PHE A 100 19.21 12.68 -0.30
CA PHE A 100 18.02 13.52 -0.18
C PHE A 100 17.70 13.91 1.26
N HIS A 101 18.29 13.24 2.26
CA HIS A 101 18.11 13.54 3.68
C HIS A 101 19.44 13.61 4.43
#